data_AF-B7AS64-F1
#
_entry.id   AF-B7AS64-F1
#
_cell.length_a   1.000
_cell.length_b   1.000
_cell.length_c   1.000
_cell.angle_alpha   90.00
_cell.angle_beta   90.00
_cell.angle_gamma   90.00
#
_symmetry.space_group_name_H-M   'P 1'
#
loop_
_entity.id
_entity.type
_entity.pdbx_description
1 polymer ?
#
loop_
_entity_poly.entity_id
_entity_poly.type
_entity_poly.pdbx_seq_one_letter_code
_entity_poly.pdbx_strand_id
1 'polypeptide(L)'
;MEMTGSIQHLIDDMSVLSENVLGECNTSKQNIVDGIDSMNELTDNSDRLNDRSSKVMVSMKSLQEKAEQVSEIIAMISDIAEQTNLLSLNASIEAARAGEAGRGFAVVAGEIKKLSEQTGEASARISRIILELEQETEIAGSSVADMNSVIEKQMECINVVNDKFRTLGSSLDALADSIDEQTHKAEEVRDANGKIMHSIEGLSAFSEELTANSESTRTRSEESYQGTLQINSILGEIAADISRLNG
;
A
#
# COMPACT_ATOMS: atom_id res chain seq x y z
N MET A 1 50.15 -0.15 -5.79
CA MET A 1 49.54 -0.82 -4.62
C MET A 1 48.42 0.01 -3.99
N GLU A 2 48.56 1.33 -3.83
CA GLU A 2 47.49 2.17 -3.27
C GLU A 2 46.17 2.06 -4.06
N MET A 3 46.23 2.11 -5.39
CA MET A 3 45.05 1.98 -6.25
C MET A 3 44.36 0.60 -6.17
N THR A 4 45.13 -0.49 -6.09
CA THR A 4 44.57 -1.86 -5.96
C THR A 4 43.96 -2.08 -4.58
N GLY A 5 44.51 -1.44 -3.54
CA GLY A 5 43.92 -1.41 -2.20
C GLY A 5 42.60 -0.65 -2.16
N SER A 6 42.52 0.51 -2.83
CA SER A 6 41.26 1.26 -2.95
C SER A 6 40.17 0.48 -3.71
N ILE A 7 40.54 -0.26 -4.77
CA ILE A 7 39.61 -1.14 -5.50
C ILE A 7 39.08 -2.24 -4.56
N GLN A 8 39.95 -2.85 -3.75
CA GLN A 8 39.52 -3.87 -2.79
C GLN A 8 38.50 -3.33 -1.79
N HIS A 9 38.76 -2.14 -1.23
CA HIS A 9 37.84 -1.49 -0.30
C HIS A 9 36.47 -1.22 -0.94
N LEU A 10 36.44 -0.74 -2.19
CA LEU A 10 35.19 -0.48 -2.92
C LEU A 10 34.37 -1.77 -3.14
N ILE A 11 35.03 -2.90 -3.40
CA ILE A 11 34.35 -4.19 -3.57
C ILE A 11 33.75 -4.68 -2.25
N ASP A 12 34.47 -4.48 -1.13
CA ASP A 12 33.99 -4.88 0.18
C ASP A 12 32.80 -3.99 0.61
N ASP A 13 32.87 -2.67 0.37
CA ASP A 13 31.75 -1.74 0.56
C ASP A 13 30.53 -2.14 -0.29
N MET A 14 30.76 -2.51 -1.55
CA MET A 14 29.72 -2.96 -2.47
C MET A 14 29.06 -4.27 -2.00
N SER A 15 29.84 -5.18 -1.42
CA SER A 15 29.31 -6.45 -0.86
C SER A 15 28.39 -6.17 0.34
N VAL A 16 28.81 -5.30 1.25
CA VAL A 16 27.99 -4.86 2.40
C VAL A 16 26.72 -4.14 1.93
N LEU A 17 26.83 -3.28 0.91
CA LEU A 17 25.68 -2.59 0.35
C LEU A 17 24.68 -3.58 -0.27
N SER A 18 25.15 -4.56 -1.05
CA SER A 18 24.30 -5.61 -1.64
C SER A 18 23.52 -6.38 -0.58
N GLU A 19 24.19 -6.78 0.51
CA GLU A 19 23.55 -7.50 1.61
C GLU A 19 22.45 -6.65 2.30
N ASN A 20 22.74 -5.37 2.55
CA ASN A 20 21.76 -4.45 3.13
C ASN A 20 20.53 -4.26 2.23
N VAL A 21 20.73 -4.06 0.92
CA VAL A 21 19.62 -3.85 -0.01
C VAL A 21 18.79 -5.13 -0.16
N LEU A 22 19.40 -6.33 -0.13
CA LEU A 22 18.66 -7.60 -0.07
C LEU A 22 17.84 -7.73 1.21
N GLY A 23 18.37 -7.30 2.35
CA GLY A 23 17.63 -7.24 3.62
C GLY A 23 16.40 -6.33 3.55
N GLU A 24 16.54 -5.14 2.97
CA GLU A 24 15.44 -4.20 2.75
C GLU A 24 14.41 -4.74 1.74
N CYS A 25 14.88 -5.46 0.71
CA CYS A 25 14.01 -6.11 -0.27
C CYS A 25 13.14 -7.19 0.39
N ASN A 26 13.74 -8.05 1.23
CA ASN A 26 13.00 -9.07 1.97
C ASN A 26 11.99 -8.47 2.95
N THR A 27 12.38 -7.39 3.66
CA THR A 27 11.48 -6.66 4.55
C THR A 27 10.30 -6.05 3.78
N SER A 28 10.58 -5.44 2.62
CA SER A 28 9.55 -4.88 1.75
C SER A 28 8.61 -5.96 1.19
N LYS A 29 9.14 -7.14 0.86
CA LYS A 29 8.33 -8.31 0.47
C LYS A 29 7.39 -8.75 1.58
N GLN A 30 7.86 -8.80 2.81
CA GLN A 30 7.02 -9.15 3.95
C GLN A 30 5.89 -8.12 4.13
N ASN A 31 6.21 -6.82 4.05
CA ASN A 31 5.20 -5.76 4.13
C ASN A 31 4.14 -5.87 3.01
N ILE A 32 4.52 -6.33 1.81
CA ILE A 32 3.57 -6.59 0.72
C ILE A 32 2.65 -7.76 1.06
N VAL A 33 3.17 -8.85 1.61
CA VAL A 33 2.37 -10.01 2.03
C VAL A 33 1.36 -9.57 3.09
N ASP A 34 1.82 -8.88 4.14
CA ASP A 34 0.95 -8.36 5.21
C ASP A 34 -0.10 -7.38 4.67
N GLY A 35 0.28 -6.56 3.67
CA GLY A 35 -0.61 -5.65 2.96
C GLY A 35 -1.69 -6.37 2.15
N ILE A 36 -1.34 -7.46 1.46
CA ILE A 36 -2.31 -8.30 0.73
C ILE A 36 -3.26 -8.99 1.69
N ASP A 37 -2.77 -9.51 2.82
CA ASP A 37 -3.62 -10.14 3.84
C ASP A 37 -4.62 -9.14 4.43
N SER A 38 -4.17 -7.90 4.69
CA SER A 38 -5.05 -6.80 5.12
C SER A 38 -6.13 -6.47 4.07
N MET A 39 -5.78 -6.51 2.78
CA MET A 39 -6.74 -6.31 1.68
C MET A 39 -7.76 -7.45 1.56
N ASN A 40 -7.35 -8.69 1.84
CA ASN A 40 -8.26 -9.83 1.90
C ASN A 40 -9.24 -9.71 3.06
N GLU A 41 -8.78 -9.27 4.23
CA GLU A 41 -9.66 -8.99 5.38
C GLU A 41 -10.64 -7.84 5.08
N LEU A 42 -10.19 -6.79 4.39
CA LEU A 42 -11.08 -5.72 3.92
C LEU A 42 -12.15 -6.24 2.94
N THR A 43 -11.79 -7.18 2.07
CA THR A 43 -12.74 -7.81 1.15
C THR A 43 -13.84 -8.57 1.90
N ASP A 44 -13.48 -9.42 2.87
CA ASP A 44 -14.45 -10.14 3.71
C ASP A 44 -15.36 -9.17 4.48
N ASN A 45 -14.77 -8.11 5.05
CA ASN A 45 -15.54 -7.09 5.75
C ASN A 45 -16.52 -6.35 4.83
N SER A 46 -16.12 -6.02 3.59
CA SER A 46 -17.00 -5.42 2.58
C SER A 46 -18.14 -6.35 2.19
N ASP A 47 -17.90 -7.65 2.01
CA ASP A 47 -18.94 -8.64 1.72
C ASP A 47 -19.94 -8.77 2.88
N ARG A 48 -19.44 -8.79 4.12
CA ARG A 48 -20.28 -8.82 5.33
C ARG A 48 -21.09 -7.54 5.50
N LEU A 49 -20.54 -6.39 5.14
CA LEU A 49 -21.27 -5.13 5.13
C LEU A 49 -22.39 -5.14 4.09
N ASN A 50 -22.13 -5.67 2.89
CA ASN A 50 -23.13 -5.79 1.84
C ASN A 50 -24.31 -6.70 2.25
N ASP A 51 -24.03 -7.85 2.86
CA ASP A 51 -25.07 -8.74 3.40
C ASP A 51 -25.92 -8.06 4.49
N ARG A 52 -25.26 -7.34 5.42
CA ARG A 52 -25.95 -6.58 6.47
C ARG A 52 -26.81 -5.47 5.88
N SER A 53 -26.29 -4.75 4.90
CA SER A 53 -27.00 -3.69 4.18
C SER A 53 -28.28 -4.22 3.53
N SER A 54 -28.18 -5.36 2.85
CA SER A 54 -29.32 -6.04 2.23
C SER A 54 -30.40 -6.42 3.26
N LYS A 55 -30.01 -6.94 4.42
CA LYS A 55 -30.94 -7.24 5.53
C LYS A 55 -31.63 -6.00 6.08
N VAL A 56 -30.92 -4.87 6.18
CA VAL A 56 -31.52 -3.59 6.58
C VAL A 56 -32.53 -3.13 5.53
N MET A 57 -32.20 -3.18 4.23
CA MET A 57 -33.15 -2.84 3.16
C MET A 57 -34.43 -3.66 3.22
N VAL A 58 -34.34 -4.97 3.43
CA VAL A 58 -35.52 -5.84 3.59
C VAL A 58 -36.35 -5.42 4.81
N SER A 59 -35.69 -5.09 5.93
CA SER A 59 -36.36 -4.65 7.16
C SER A 59 -37.06 -3.30 6.97
N MET A 60 -36.44 -2.35 6.28
CA MET A 60 -37.04 -1.05 5.94
C MET A 60 -38.26 -1.22 5.05
N LYS A 61 -38.17 -2.09 4.03
CA LYS A 61 -39.33 -2.40 3.19
C LYS A 61 -40.49 -2.99 4.00
N SER A 62 -40.21 -3.92 4.91
CA SER A 62 -41.25 -4.49 5.79
C SER A 62 -41.84 -3.43 6.73
N LEU A 63 -41.04 -2.47 7.20
CA LEU A 63 -41.50 -1.37 8.04
C LEU A 63 -42.43 -0.44 7.25
N GLN A 64 -42.08 -0.11 6.00
CA GLN A 64 -42.92 0.68 5.09
C GLN A 64 -44.28 0.02 4.88
N GLU A 65 -44.30 -1.28 4.55
CA GLU A 65 -45.55 -2.04 4.35
C GLU A 65 -46.43 -2.07 5.61
N LYS A 66 -45.82 -2.16 6.80
CA LYS A 66 -46.55 -2.11 8.07
C LYS A 66 -47.07 -0.72 8.39
N ALA A 67 -46.31 0.33 8.08
CA ALA A 67 -46.73 1.71 8.27
C ALA A 67 -47.98 2.02 7.42
N GLU A 68 -47.97 1.58 6.16
CA GLU A 68 -49.11 1.70 5.24
C GLU A 68 -50.36 0.99 5.78
N GLN A 69 -50.22 -0.26 6.26
CA GLN A 69 -51.33 -0.99 6.90
C GLN A 69 -51.89 -0.28 8.14
N VAL A 70 -51.02 0.29 8.98
CA VAL A 70 -51.47 1.05 10.15
C VAL A 70 -52.16 2.35 9.72
N SER A 71 -51.68 2.99 8.67
CA SER A 71 -52.31 4.19 8.09
C SER A 71 -53.76 3.91 7.65
N GLU A 72 -54.00 2.79 6.96
CA GLU A 72 -55.34 2.34 6.57
C GLU A 72 -56.27 2.10 7.77
N ILE A 73 -55.76 1.46 8.83
CA ILE A 73 -56.52 1.21 10.06
C ILE A 73 -56.88 2.53 10.75
N ILE A 74 -55.95 3.49 10.80
CA ILE A 74 -56.19 4.79 11.42
C ILE A 74 -57.20 5.61 10.63
N ALA A 75 -57.18 5.54 9.30
CA ALA A 75 -58.21 6.15 8.45
C ALA A 75 -59.60 5.57 8.77
N MET A 76 -59.72 4.24 8.88
CA MET A 76 -60.97 3.58 9.26
C MET A 76 -61.46 4.00 10.66
N ILE A 77 -60.57 4.12 11.65
CA ILE A 77 -60.93 4.58 13.00
C ILE A 77 -61.41 6.04 12.97
N SER A 78 -60.76 6.89 12.18
CA SER A 78 -61.18 8.28 11.98
C SER A 78 -62.60 8.36 11.40
N ASP A 79 -62.89 7.55 10.37
CA ASP A 79 -64.23 7.47 9.77
C ASP A 79 -65.29 6.98 10.77
N ILE A 80 -64.96 5.96 11.59
CA ILE A 80 -65.86 5.45 12.64
C ILE A 80 -66.12 6.53 13.70
N ALA A 81 -65.09 7.29 14.09
CA ALA A 81 -65.22 8.37 15.05
C ALA A 81 -66.13 9.48 14.51
N GLU A 82 -65.98 9.87 13.23
CA GLU A 82 -66.84 10.87 12.59
C GLU A 82 -68.30 10.39 12.48
N GLN A 83 -68.53 9.14 12.08
CA GLN A 83 -69.87 8.55 12.04
C GLN A 83 -70.51 8.47 13.43
N THR A 84 -69.73 8.10 14.45
CA THR A 84 -70.20 8.04 15.85
C THR A 84 -70.55 9.43 16.36
N ASN A 85 -69.76 10.44 16.01
CA ASN A 85 -70.03 11.84 16.34
C ASN A 85 -71.37 12.29 15.73
N LEU A 86 -71.60 12.02 14.43
CA LEU A 86 -72.87 12.32 13.76
C LEU A 86 -74.05 11.56 14.38
N LEU A 87 -73.87 10.29 14.73
CA LEU A 87 -74.92 9.49 15.37
C LEU A 87 -75.28 10.03 16.76
N SER A 88 -74.28 10.41 17.55
CA SER A 88 -74.46 11.00 18.88
C SER A 88 -75.11 12.38 18.84
N LEU A 89 -74.83 13.15 17.79
CA LEU A 89 -75.46 14.44 17.54
C LEU A 89 -76.96 14.25 17.25
N ASN A 90 -77.30 13.30 16.36
CA ASN A 90 -78.69 12.97 16.06
C ASN A 90 -79.44 12.46 17.31
N ALA A 91 -78.79 11.63 18.13
CA ALA A 91 -79.35 11.16 19.39
C ALA A 91 -79.57 12.30 20.40
N SER A 92 -78.64 13.26 20.47
CA SER A 92 -78.75 14.45 21.33
C SER A 92 -79.92 15.34 20.90
N ILE A 93 -80.14 15.51 19.59
CA ILE A 93 -81.26 16.27 19.02
C ILE A 93 -82.58 15.58 19.37
N GLU A 94 -82.69 14.27 19.18
CA GLU A 94 -83.94 13.55 19.44
C GLU A 94 -84.23 13.46 20.95
N ALA A 95 -83.21 13.34 21.79
CA ALA A 95 -83.34 13.43 23.24
C ALA A 95 -83.84 14.80 23.71
N ALA A 96 -83.36 15.90 23.10
CA ALA A 96 -83.89 17.24 23.36
C ALA A 96 -85.35 17.38 22.91
N ARG A 97 -85.73 16.73 21.80
CA ARG A 97 -87.09 16.72 21.25
C ARG A 97 -88.09 15.99 22.15
N ALA A 98 -87.65 14.95 22.86
CA ALA A 98 -88.44 14.21 23.84
C ALA A 98 -88.64 14.95 25.19
N GLY A 99 -88.02 16.13 25.38
CA GLY A 99 -88.19 16.96 26.56
C GLY A 99 -87.70 16.28 27.85
N GLU A 100 -88.52 16.32 28.92
CA GLU A 100 -88.17 15.72 30.22
C GLU A 100 -87.92 14.20 30.15
N ALA A 101 -88.60 13.48 29.24
CA ALA A 101 -88.43 12.04 29.07
C ALA A 101 -87.07 11.65 28.43
N GLY A 102 -86.46 12.57 27.67
CA GLY A 102 -85.18 12.34 26.98
C GLY A 102 -83.95 12.74 27.77
N ARG A 103 -84.11 13.30 28.98
CA ARG A 103 -83.03 13.94 29.75
C ARG A 103 -81.85 13.01 30.05
N GLY A 104 -82.12 11.74 30.39
CA GLY A 104 -81.09 10.73 30.59
C GLY A 104 -80.36 10.32 29.30
N PHE A 105 -81.09 10.21 28.19
CA PHE A 105 -80.53 9.93 26.87
C PHE A 105 -79.64 11.07 26.36
N ALA A 106 -79.99 12.33 26.65
CA ALA A 106 -79.19 13.49 26.28
C ALA A 106 -77.82 13.49 26.94
N VAL A 107 -77.72 13.06 28.21
CA VAL A 107 -76.43 12.94 28.92
C VAL A 107 -75.56 11.87 28.27
N VAL A 108 -76.13 10.70 27.96
CA VAL A 108 -75.40 9.61 27.31
C VAL A 108 -74.92 10.02 25.91
N ALA A 109 -75.78 10.67 25.12
CA ALA A 109 -75.42 11.13 23.78
C ALA A 109 -74.30 12.19 23.81
N GLY A 110 -74.31 13.09 24.80
CA GLY A 110 -73.23 14.06 25.02
C GLY A 110 -71.89 13.39 25.37
N GLU A 111 -71.90 12.33 26.18
CA GLU A 111 -70.67 11.61 26.52
C GLU A 111 -70.14 10.81 25.32
N ILE A 112 -71.01 10.17 24.53
CA ILE A 112 -70.62 9.50 23.27
C ILE A 112 -70.00 10.51 22.31
N LYS A 113 -70.59 11.70 22.17
CA LYS A 113 -70.06 12.77 21.32
C LYS A 113 -68.62 13.12 21.73
N LYS A 114 -68.41 13.37 23.02
CA LYS A 114 -67.09 13.69 23.57
C LYS A 114 -66.07 12.57 23.34
N LEU A 115 -66.45 11.30 23.53
CA LEU A 115 -65.58 10.15 23.24
C LEU A 115 -65.21 10.07 21.75
N SER A 116 -66.17 10.34 20.87
CA SER A 116 -65.93 10.32 19.42
C SER A 116 -64.98 11.44 18.97
N GLU A 117 -65.11 12.66 19.51
CA GLU A 117 -64.18 13.76 19.25
C GLU A 117 -62.77 13.43 19.76
N GLN A 118 -62.65 12.88 20.98
CA GLN A 118 -61.37 12.43 21.53
C GLN A 118 -60.72 11.32 20.69
N THR A 119 -61.53 10.40 20.14
CA THR A 119 -61.07 9.32 19.27
C THR A 119 -60.54 9.89 17.95
N GLY A 120 -61.22 10.89 17.37
CA GLY A 120 -60.76 11.60 16.18
C GLY A 120 -59.42 12.31 16.41
N GLU A 121 -59.28 13.05 17.51
CA GLU A 121 -58.02 13.71 17.87
C GLU A 121 -56.86 12.73 18.13
N ALA A 122 -57.14 11.58 18.74
CA ALA A 122 -56.16 10.51 18.92
C ALA A 122 -55.73 9.92 17.57
N SER A 123 -56.69 9.63 16.69
CA SER A 123 -56.42 9.09 15.34
C SER A 123 -55.57 10.05 14.50
N ALA A 124 -55.89 11.35 14.53
CA ALA A 124 -55.11 12.37 13.84
C ALA A 124 -53.66 12.47 14.35
N ARG A 125 -53.45 12.32 15.67
CA ARG A 125 -52.09 12.26 16.24
C ARG A 125 -51.33 11.03 15.79
N ILE A 126 -51.96 9.86 15.80
CA ILE A 126 -51.32 8.61 15.35
C ILE A 126 -50.98 8.71 13.86
N SER A 127 -51.88 9.22 13.03
CA SER A 127 -51.62 9.44 11.60
C SER A 127 -50.37 10.29 11.36
N ARG A 128 -50.17 11.37 12.13
CA ARG A 128 -48.95 12.18 12.05
C ARG A 128 -47.68 11.38 12.39
N ILE A 129 -47.73 10.58 13.45
CA ILE A 129 -46.60 9.72 13.85
C ILE A 129 -46.26 8.70 12.77
N ILE A 130 -47.27 8.13 12.09
CA ILE A 130 -47.06 7.19 10.98
C ILE A 130 -46.40 7.89 9.79
N LEU A 131 -46.83 9.09 9.43
CA LEU A 131 -46.20 9.88 8.36
C LEU A 131 -44.73 10.21 8.68
N GLU A 132 -44.44 10.59 9.93
CA GLU A 132 -43.06 10.82 10.38
C GLU A 132 -42.22 9.54 10.28
N LEU A 133 -42.79 8.38 10.65
CA LEU A 133 -42.13 7.08 10.56
C LEU A 133 -41.87 6.64 9.11
N GLU A 134 -42.80 6.88 8.20
CA GLU A 134 -42.59 6.65 6.75
C GLU A 134 -41.44 7.49 6.21
N GLN A 135 -41.40 8.78 6.57
CA GLN A 135 -40.32 9.68 6.16
C GLN A 135 -38.95 9.24 6.71
N GLU A 136 -38.88 8.86 7.99
CA GLU A 136 -37.64 8.34 8.58
C GLU A 136 -37.19 7.03 7.91
N THR A 137 -38.13 6.15 7.54
CA THR A 137 -37.85 4.90 6.84
C THR A 137 -37.29 5.15 5.44
N GLU A 138 -37.82 6.12 4.71
CA GLU A 138 -37.32 6.52 3.39
C GLU A 138 -35.89 7.09 3.47
N ILE A 139 -35.62 7.97 4.44
CA ILE A 139 -34.28 8.53 4.68
C ILE A 139 -33.28 7.42 5.03
N ALA A 140 -33.68 6.47 5.88
CA ALA A 140 -32.86 5.31 6.21
C ALA A 140 -32.58 4.45 4.97
N GLY A 141 -33.58 4.21 4.12
CA GLY A 141 -33.41 3.48 2.86
C GLY A 141 -32.43 4.15 1.91
N SER A 142 -32.53 5.48 1.73
CA SER A 142 -31.59 6.27 0.92
C SER A 142 -30.16 6.16 1.46
N SER A 143 -29.98 6.27 2.78
CA SER A 143 -28.66 6.18 3.43
C SER A 143 -28.02 4.81 3.22
N VAL A 144 -28.82 3.74 3.21
CA VAL A 144 -28.34 2.37 2.95
C VAL A 144 -27.98 2.17 1.47
N ALA A 145 -28.71 2.79 0.55
CA ALA A 145 -28.35 2.79 -0.87
C ALA A 145 -27.01 3.50 -1.12
N ASP A 146 -26.81 4.67 -0.50
CA ASP A 146 -25.53 5.39 -0.56
C ASP A 146 -24.38 4.55 0.02
N MET A 147 -24.63 3.88 1.15
CA MET A 147 -23.65 2.97 1.77
C MET A 147 -23.23 1.84 0.81
N ASN A 148 -24.17 1.25 0.06
CA ASN A 148 -23.83 0.23 -0.94
C ASN A 148 -22.94 0.78 -2.05
N SER A 149 -23.20 2.00 -2.54
CA SER A 149 -22.32 2.62 -3.54
C SER A 149 -20.89 2.85 -3.01
N VAL A 150 -20.77 3.21 -1.72
CA VAL A 150 -19.46 3.36 -1.08
C VAL A 150 -18.73 2.02 -0.97
N ILE A 151 -19.45 0.94 -0.62
CA ILE A 151 -18.89 -0.42 -0.54
C ILE A 151 -18.38 -0.87 -1.92
N GLU A 152 -19.11 -0.60 -3.00
CA GLU A 152 -18.67 -0.93 -4.37
C GLU A 152 -17.36 -0.21 -4.74
N LYS A 153 -17.26 1.09 -4.45
CA LYS A 153 -16.03 1.86 -4.67
C LYS A 153 -14.87 1.37 -3.81
N GLN A 154 -15.16 0.95 -2.58
CA GLN A 154 -14.17 0.35 -1.69
C GLN A 154 -13.60 -0.94 -2.30
N MET A 155 -14.45 -1.80 -2.86
CA MET A 155 -14.03 -3.03 -3.54
C MET A 155 -13.16 -2.75 -4.77
N GLU A 156 -13.50 -1.72 -5.57
CA GLU A 156 -12.65 -1.28 -6.68
C GLU A 156 -11.26 -0.84 -6.18
N CYS A 157 -11.21 -0.03 -5.12
CA CYS A 157 -9.96 0.44 -4.52
C CYS A 157 -9.11 -0.73 -4.00
N ILE A 158 -9.70 -1.70 -3.31
CA ILE A 158 -9.02 -2.90 -2.84
C ILE A 158 -8.37 -3.66 -4.00
N ASN A 159 -9.10 -3.84 -5.12
CA ASN A 159 -8.57 -4.51 -6.30
C ASN A 159 -7.38 -3.75 -6.91
N VAL A 160 -7.47 -2.42 -7.00
CA VAL A 160 -6.37 -1.58 -7.49
C VAL A 160 -5.13 -1.71 -6.59
N VAL A 161 -5.31 -1.67 -5.27
CA VAL A 161 -4.19 -1.78 -4.33
C VAL A 161 -3.54 -3.17 -4.40
N ASN A 162 -4.35 -4.24 -4.51
CA ASN A 162 -3.82 -5.59 -4.72
C ASN A 162 -2.98 -5.72 -6.00
N ASP A 163 -3.42 -5.11 -7.10
CA ASP A 163 -2.64 -5.08 -8.34
C ASP A 163 -1.31 -4.32 -8.18
N LYS A 164 -1.32 -3.20 -7.45
CA LYS A 164 -0.10 -2.46 -7.09
C LYS A 164 0.85 -3.30 -6.23
N PHE A 165 0.34 -4.04 -5.25
CA PHE A 165 1.15 -4.93 -4.43
C PHE A 165 1.79 -6.05 -5.25
N ARG A 166 1.05 -6.66 -6.20
CA ARG A 166 1.61 -7.68 -7.11
C ARG A 166 2.71 -7.11 -8.00
N THR A 167 2.48 -5.93 -8.56
CA THR A 167 3.47 -5.23 -9.38
C THR A 167 4.72 -4.89 -8.56
N LEU A 168 4.53 -4.41 -7.33
CA LEU A 168 5.63 -4.09 -6.43
C LEU A 168 6.44 -5.34 -6.05
N GLY A 169 5.76 -6.46 -5.78
CA GLY A 169 6.40 -7.75 -5.52
C GLY A 169 7.31 -8.19 -6.68
N SER A 170 6.81 -8.11 -7.91
CA SER A 170 7.62 -8.44 -9.10
C SER A 170 8.80 -7.49 -9.32
N SER A 171 8.67 -6.22 -8.93
CA SER A 171 9.75 -5.23 -9.00
C SER A 171 10.84 -5.52 -7.97
N LEU A 172 10.46 -6.02 -6.79
CA LEU A 172 11.40 -6.46 -5.75
C LEU A 172 12.12 -7.75 -6.14
N ASP A 173 11.44 -8.69 -6.80
CA ASP A 173 12.09 -9.88 -7.37
C ASP A 173 13.18 -9.48 -8.38
N ALA A 174 12.85 -8.63 -9.34
CA ALA A 174 13.80 -8.14 -10.33
C ALA A 174 14.98 -7.36 -9.69
N LEU A 175 14.72 -6.63 -8.60
CA LEU A 175 15.75 -5.94 -7.85
C LEU A 175 16.69 -6.93 -7.14
N ALA A 176 16.16 -7.99 -6.54
CA ALA A 176 16.97 -9.02 -5.91
C ALA A 176 17.87 -9.73 -6.93
N ASP A 177 17.34 -10.07 -8.11
CA ASP A 177 18.12 -10.66 -9.22
C ASP A 177 19.24 -9.71 -9.68
N SER A 178 18.94 -8.40 -9.77
CA SER A 178 19.93 -7.40 -10.17
C SER A 178 21.08 -7.28 -9.15
N ILE A 179 20.78 -7.41 -7.85
CA ILE A 179 21.80 -7.38 -6.79
C ILE A 179 22.67 -8.63 -6.81
N ASP A 180 22.09 -9.80 -7.09
CA ASP A 180 22.83 -11.05 -7.26
C ASP A 180 23.82 -10.93 -8.43
N GLU A 181 23.37 -10.43 -9.58
CA GLU A 181 24.24 -10.14 -10.73
C GLU A 181 25.34 -9.13 -10.37
N GLN A 182 25.00 -8.08 -9.60
CA GLN A 182 25.97 -7.08 -9.14
C GLN A 182 27.06 -7.69 -8.27
N THR A 183 26.68 -8.62 -7.39
CA THR A 183 27.59 -9.32 -6.49
C THR A 183 28.54 -10.22 -7.27
N HIS A 184 28.03 -10.92 -8.28
CA HIS A 184 28.88 -11.74 -9.16
C HIS A 184 29.91 -10.89 -9.92
N LYS A 185 29.48 -9.74 -10.49
CA LYS A 185 30.41 -8.80 -11.14
C LYS A 185 31.45 -8.24 -10.18
N ALA A 186 31.09 -7.99 -8.93
CA ALA A 186 32.04 -7.52 -7.92
C ALA A 186 33.13 -8.57 -7.63
N GLU A 187 32.78 -9.86 -7.61
CA GLU A 187 33.74 -10.97 -7.52
C GLU A 187 34.68 -11.04 -8.72
N GLU A 188 34.16 -10.90 -9.94
CA GLU A 188 35.01 -10.87 -11.15
C GLU A 188 36.04 -9.72 -11.09
N VAL A 189 35.62 -8.54 -10.61
CA VAL A 189 36.52 -7.39 -10.41
C VAL A 189 37.55 -7.69 -9.32
N ARG A 190 37.17 -8.38 -8.24
CA ARG A 190 38.10 -8.80 -7.17
C ARG A 190 39.20 -9.70 -7.71
N ASP A 191 38.83 -10.69 -8.51
CA ASP A 191 39.77 -11.61 -9.15
C ASP A 191 40.70 -10.89 -10.13
N ALA A 192 40.16 -9.98 -10.95
CA ALA A 192 40.96 -9.16 -11.86
C ALA A 192 41.96 -8.26 -11.11
N ASN A 193 41.52 -7.63 -10.02
CA ASN A 193 42.38 -6.80 -9.17
C ASN A 193 43.50 -7.62 -8.52
N GLY A 194 43.20 -8.85 -8.08
CA GLY A 194 44.20 -9.80 -7.57
C GLY A 194 45.27 -10.14 -8.62
N LYS A 195 44.87 -10.38 -9.88
CA LYS A 195 45.82 -10.62 -10.99
C LYS A 195 46.70 -9.40 -11.30
N ILE A 196 46.12 -8.19 -11.23
CA ILE A 196 46.87 -6.94 -11.40
C ILE A 196 47.92 -6.79 -10.29
N MET A 197 47.53 -7.04 -9.04
CA MET A 197 48.45 -6.97 -7.90
C MET A 197 49.65 -7.91 -8.09
N HIS A 198 49.40 -9.16 -8.47
CA HIS A 198 50.48 -10.13 -8.76
C HIS A 198 51.38 -9.69 -9.93
N SER A 199 50.79 -9.10 -10.97
CA SER A 199 51.56 -8.58 -12.11
C SER A 199 52.45 -7.39 -11.73
N ILE A 200 51.98 -6.51 -10.84
CA ILE A 200 52.75 -5.38 -10.30
C ILE A 200 53.93 -5.89 -9.46
N GLU A 201 53.72 -6.91 -8.62
CA GLU A 201 54.80 -7.54 -7.85
C GLU A 201 55.87 -8.12 -8.78
N GLY A 202 55.46 -8.86 -9.82
CA GLY A 202 56.38 -9.39 -10.83
C GLY A 202 57.14 -8.31 -11.58
N LEU A 203 56.48 -7.19 -11.92
CA LEU A 203 57.13 -6.06 -12.59
C LEU A 203 58.15 -5.37 -11.67
N SER A 204 57.86 -5.26 -10.37
CA SER A 204 58.80 -4.71 -9.38
C SER A 204 60.05 -5.58 -9.28
N ALA A 205 59.88 -6.90 -9.16
CA ALA A 205 60.99 -7.84 -9.13
C ALA A 205 61.83 -7.79 -10.41
N PHE A 206 61.18 -7.72 -11.58
CA PHE A 206 61.84 -7.56 -12.87
C PHE A 206 62.61 -6.22 -12.97
N SER A 207 62.06 -5.14 -12.43
CA SER A 207 62.71 -3.83 -12.41
C SER A 207 63.97 -3.82 -11.52
N GLU A 208 63.94 -4.52 -10.39
CA GLU A 208 65.12 -4.70 -9.52
C GLU A 208 66.21 -5.51 -10.24
N GLU A 209 65.85 -6.62 -10.87
CA GLU A 209 66.77 -7.44 -11.67
C GLU A 209 67.38 -6.65 -12.84
N LEU A 210 66.56 -5.86 -13.55
CA LEU A 210 67.01 -5.01 -14.65
C LEU A 210 68.00 -3.94 -14.17
N THR A 211 67.77 -3.36 -12.99
CA THR A 211 68.68 -2.38 -12.39
C THR A 211 70.03 -3.02 -12.07
N ALA A 212 70.02 -4.19 -11.42
CA ALA A 212 71.23 -4.94 -11.11
C ALA A 212 71.99 -5.36 -12.39
N ASN A 213 71.29 -5.82 -13.42
CA ASN A 213 71.90 -6.18 -14.70
C ASN A 213 72.49 -4.96 -15.45
N SER A 214 71.82 -3.81 -15.37
CA SER A 214 72.32 -2.55 -15.94
C SER A 214 73.60 -2.09 -15.24
N GLU A 215 73.67 -2.22 -13.91
CA GLU A 215 74.86 -1.92 -13.12
C GLU A 215 76.01 -2.88 -13.46
N SER A 216 75.74 -4.18 -13.55
CA SER A 216 76.73 -5.16 -14.00
C SER A 216 77.26 -4.86 -15.41
N THR A 217 76.37 -4.50 -16.34
CA THR A 217 76.73 -4.11 -17.71
C THR A 217 77.59 -2.85 -17.75
N ARG A 218 77.27 -1.86 -16.90
CA ARG A 218 78.08 -0.65 -16.75
C ARG A 218 79.49 -0.98 -16.27
N THR A 219 79.62 -1.81 -15.23
CA THR A 219 80.93 -2.24 -14.69
C THR A 219 81.75 -2.96 -15.75
N ARG A 220 81.15 -3.92 -16.46
CA ARG A 220 81.83 -4.66 -17.54
C ARG A 220 82.26 -3.76 -18.70
N SER A 221 81.46 -2.75 -19.01
CA SER A 221 81.80 -1.75 -20.04
C SER A 221 82.99 -0.89 -19.62
N GLU A 222 83.05 -0.48 -18.35
CA GLU A 222 84.20 0.24 -17.79
C GLU A 222 85.47 -0.63 -17.82
N GLU A 223 85.39 -1.88 -17.37
CA GLU A 223 86.51 -2.84 -17.45
C GLU A 223 87.01 -3.03 -18.88
N SER A 224 86.09 -3.18 -19.85
CA SER A 224 86.42 -3.31 -21.26
C SER A 224 87.08 -2.04 -21.82
N TYR A 225 86.63 -0.86 -21.39
CA TYR A 225 87.22 0.42 -21.79
C TYR A 225 88.65 0.53 -21.25
N GLN A 226 88.87 0.24 -19.97
CA GLN A 226 90.20 0.22 -19.36
C GLN A 226 91.12 -0.82 -20.03
N GLY A 227 90.62 -2.01 -20.34
CA GLY A 227 91.36 -3.02 -21.09
C GLY A 227 91.78 -2.54 -22.48
N THR A 228 90.91 -1.79 -23.17
CA THR A 228 91.24 -1.19 -24.48
C THR A 228 92.34 -0.13 -24.36
N LEU A 229 92.31 0.70 -23.30
CA LEU A 229 93.37 1.66 -23.02
C LEU A 229 94.71 0.96 -22.73
N GLN A 230 94.71 -0.11 -21.95
CA GLN A 230 95.90 -0.92 -21.68
C GLN A 230 96.48 -1.53 -22.96
N ILE A 231 95.63 -2.12 -23.82
CA ILE A 231 96.05 -2.64 -25.12
C ILE A 231 96.69 -1.54 -25.97
N ASN A 232 96.08 -0.36 -26.03
CA ASN A 232 96.62 0.77 -26.78
C ASN A 232 97.99 1.22 -26.23
N SER A 233 98.15 1.29 -24.90
CA SER A 233 99.43 1.60 -24.26
C SER A 233 100.51 0.59 -24.63
N ILE A 234 100.22 -0.72 -24.52
CA ILE A 234 101.16 -1.79 -24.85
C ILE A 234 101.54 -1.74 -26.34
N LEU A 235 100.57 -1.50 -27.23
CA LEU A 235 100.86 -1.33 -28.66
C LEU A 235 101.76 -0.12 -28.93
N GLY A 236 101.58 0.98 -28.20
CA GLY A 236 102.46 2.14 -28.25
C GLY A 236 103.89 1.83 -27.81
N GLU A 237 104.05 1.09 -26.71
CA GLU A 237 105.36 0.63 -26.22
C GLU A 237 106.05 -0.29 -27.25
N ILE A 238 105.32 -1.28 -27.78
CA ILE A 238 105.84 -2.19 -28.82
C ILE A 238 106.28 -1.40 -30.06
N ALA A 239 105.49 -0.42 -30.51
CA ALA A 239 105.84 0.41 -31.65
C ALA A 239 107.11 1.26 -31.40
N ALA A 240 107.28 1.76 -30.18
CA ALA A 240 108.49 2.49 -29.77
C ALA A 240 109.73 1.57 -29.74
N ASP A 241 109.59 0.35 -29.24
CA ASP A 241 110.67 -0.65 -29.22
C ASP A 241 111.09 -1.09 -30.63
N ILE A 242 110.12 -1.32 -31.52
CA ILE A 242 110.40 -1.60 -32.95
C ILE A 242 111.17 -0.44 -33.59
N SER A 243 110.80 0.81 -33.26
CA SER A 243 111.49 1.99 -33.79
C SER A 243 112.93 2.11 -33.28
N ARG A 244 113.21 1.69 -32.04
CA ARG A 244 114.57 1.62 -31.49
C ARG A 244 115.43 0.51 -32.10
N LEU A 245 114.82 -0.61 -32.50
CA LEU A 245 115.53 -1.71 -33.15
C LEU A 245 115.91 -1.42 -34.61
N ASN A 246 115.19 -0.51 -35.27
CA ASN A 246 115.38 -0.14 -36.67
C ASN A 246 116.22 1.14 -36.88
N GLY A 247 116.73 1.76 -35.82
CA GLY A 247 117.64 2.93 -35.86
C GLY A 247 119.04 2.58 -35.38
#